data_AF-A0A537PWB2-F1
#
_entry.id   AF-A0A537PWB2-F1
#
_cell.length_a   1.000
_cell.length_b   1.000
_cell.length_c   1.000
_cell.angle_alpha   90.00
_cell.angle_beta   90.00
_cell.angle_gamma   90.00
#
_symmetry.space_group_name_H-M   'P 1'
#
loop_
_entity.id
_entity.type
_entity.pdbx_description
1 polymer ?
#
loop_
_entity_poly.entity_id
_entity_poly.type
_entity_poly.pdbx_seq_one_letter_code
_entity_poly.pdbx_strand_id
1 'polypeptide(L)' 'SLPYPHGDHFHLGDTLVASRDATGLRNPAVWAALERRGLIRSLPDCAVLTPLGVGYDTGLRNAILHVGGGH' A
#
# COMPACT_ATOMS: atom_id res chain seq x y z
N SER A 1 -28.49 -14.10 7.43
CA SER A 1 -27.98 -12.98 8.24
C SER A 1 -27.04 -12.17 7.38
N LEU A 2 -26.96 -10.85 7.58
CA LEU A 2 -25.92 -10.03 6.95
C LEU A 2 -24.57 -10.37 7.60
N PRO A 3 -23.46 -10.41 6.83
CA PRO A 3 -22.15 -10.78 7.36
C PRO A 3 -21.67 -9.74 8.38
N TYR A 4 -20.89 -10.20 9.35
CA TYR A 4 -20.27 -9.34 10.35
C TYR A 4 -19.25 -8.40 9.67
N PRO A 5 -19.30 -7.08 9.92
CA PRO A 5 -18.26 -6.18 9.45
C PRO A 5 -16.94 -6.51 10.16
N HIS A 6 -15.91 -6.86 9.39
CA HIS A 6 -14.52 -6.90 9.82
C HIS A 6 -13.68 -6.07 8.84
N GLY A 7 -12.53 -5.58 9.29
CA GLY A 7 -11.64 -4.72 8.50
C GLY A 7 -11.08 -5.44 7.27
N ASP A 8 -11.80 -5.33 6.17
CA ASP A 8 -11.44 -5.88 4.85
C ASP A 8 -10.65 -4.88 4.00
N HIS A 9 -10.28 -3.72 4.56
CA HIS A 9 -9.48 -2.70 3.92
C HIS A 9 -8.68 -1.85 4.93
N PHE A 10 -7.73 -1.08 4.42
CA PHE A 10 -7.08 0.02 5.15
C PHE A 10 -7.03 1.29 4.30
N HIS A 11 -6.89 2.45 4.95
CA HIS A 11 -6.79 3.73 4.28
C HIS A 11 -5.37 4.02 3.79
N LEU A 12 -5.27 4.51 2.56
CA LEU A 12 -4.07 5.10 1.99
C LEU A 12 -4.43 6.49 1.45
N GLY A 13 -4.20 7.53 2.26
CA GLY A 13 -4.75 8.86 1.98
C GLY A 13 -6.27 8.80 1.84
N ASP A 14 -6.79 9.35 0.75
CA ASP A 14 -8.23 9.39 0.43
C ASP A 14 -8.76 8.09 -0.23
N THR A 15 -7.91 7.07 -0.35
CA THR A 15 -8.25 5.80 -0.99
C THR A 15 -8.28 4.64 0.00
N LEU A 16 -8.97 3.57 -0.38
CA LEU A 16 -9.04 2.30 0.34
C LEU A 16 -8.28 1.23 -0.45
N VAL A 17 -7.55 0.38 0.27
CA VAL A 17 -6.92 -0.83 -0.27
C VAL A 17 -7.50 -2.03 0.45
N ALA A 18 -8.06 -2.98 -0.30
CA ALA A 18 -8.62 -4.20 0.30
C ALA A 18 -7.50 -5.05 0.96
N SER A 19 -7.79 -5.66 2.10
CA SER A 19 -6.88 -6.50 2.87
C SER A 19 -6.32 -7.67 2.04
N ARG A 20 -7.06 -8.15 1.04
CA ARG A 20 -6.60 -9.20 0.10
C ARG A 20 -5.49 -8.71 -0.85
N ASP A 21 -5.46 -7.41 -1.15
CA ASP A 21 -4.50 -6.78 -2.06
C ASP A 21 -3.30 -6.20 -1.28
N ALA A 22 -3.44 -6.03 0.04
CA ALA A 22 -2.45 -5.55 1.00
C ALA A 22 -1.31 -6.57 1.31
N THR A 23 -0.88 -7.32 0.29
CA THR A 23 0.13 -8.36 0.44
C THR A 23 1.53 -7.75 0.63
N GLY A 24 2.40 -8.45 1.39
CA GLY A 24 3.80 -8.03 1.55
C GLY A 24 4.06 -6.90 2.55
N LEU A 25 3.05 -6.16 3.03
CA LEU A 25 3.23 -5.05 3.99
C LEU A 25 3.94 -5.49 5.29
N ARG A 26 3.70 -6.73 5.74
CA ARG A 26 4.32 -7.32 6.93
C ARG A 26 5.60 -8.11 6.64
N ASN A 27 6.06 -8.17 5.39
CA ASN A 27 7.24 -8.94 5.01
C ASN A 27 8.47 -8.01 4.91
N PRO A 28 9.45 -8.10 5.84
CA PRO A 28 10.65 -7.26 5.81
C PRO A 28 11.46 -7.39 4.52
N ALA A 29 11.42 -8.55 3.85
CA ALA A 29 12.17 -8.78 2.61
C ALA A 29 11.62 -7.94 1.44
N VAL A 30 10.31 -7.62 1.44
CA VAL A 30 9.71 -6.72 0.44
C VAL A 30 10.26 -5.31 0.61
N TRP A 31 10.29 -4.80 1.85
CA TRP A 31 10.86 -3.50 2.16
C TRP A 31 12.35 -3.41 1.79
N ALA A 32 13.14 -4.43 2.13
CA ALA A 32 14.55 -4.51 1.73
C ALA A 32 14.75 -4.53 0.20
N ALA A 33 13.83 -5.14 -0.55
CA ALA A 33 13.88 -5.15 -2.01
C ALA A 33 13.54 -3.77 -2.61
N LEU A 34 12.58 -3.05 -2.03
CA LEU A 34 12.25 -1.68 -2.44
C LEU A 34 13.41 -0.71 -2.16
N GLU A 35 14.05 -0.83 -1.00
CA GLU A 35 15.24 -0.05 -0.62
C GLU A 35 16.40 -0.31 -1.58
N ARG A 36 16.70 -1.60 -1.88
CA ARG A 36 17.77 -1.98 -2.82
C ARG A 36 17.53 -1.44 -4.23
N ARG A 37 16.26 -1.31 -4.65
CA ARG A 37 15.88 -0.70 -5.93
C ARG A 37 15.89 0.83 -5.89
N GLY A 38 16.13 1.43 -4.72
CA GLY A 38 16.13 2.88 -4.53
C GLY A 38 14.74 3.51 -4.58
N LEU A 39 13.65 2.72 -4.45
CA LEU A 39 12.28 3.23 -4.52
C LEU A 39 11.84 3.87 -3.21
N ILE A 40 12.40 3.41 -2.09
CA ILE A 40 12.15 3.96 -0.77
C ILE A 40 13.47 4.27 -0.07
N ARG A 41 13.37 5.05 1.01
CA ARG A 41 14.37 5.14 2.07
C ARG A 41 13.72 4.76 3.40
N SER A 42 14.29 3.76 4.06
CA SER A 42 13.83 3.25 5.35
C SER A 42 14.32 4.13 6.51
N LEU A 43 13.44 4.34 7.48
CA LEU A 43 13.65 5.02 8.76
C LEU A 43 13.23 4.06 9.89
N PRO A 44 13.56 4.32 11.17
CA PRO A 44 13.28 3.38 12.26
C PRO A 44 11.83 2.87 12.34
N ASP A 45 10.84 3.75 12.08
CA ASP A 45 9.42 3.42 12.23
C ASP A 45 8.61 3.59 10.94
N CYS A 46 9.24 3.99 9.83
CA CYS A 46 8.56 4.27 8.58
C CYS A 46 9.51 4.18 7.38
N ALA A 47 8.97 4.39 6.18
CA ALA A 47 9.75 4.58 4.98
C ALA A 47 9.20 5.77 4.19
N VAL A 48 10.08 6.48 3.49
CA VAL A 48 9.70 7.57 2.60
C VAL A 48 9.94 7.14 1.15
N LEU A 49 9.03 7.51 0.25
CA LEU A 49 9.23 7.30 -1.19
C LEU A 49 10.36 8.23 -1.68
N THR A 50 11.26 7.71 -2.50
CA THR A 50 12.22 8.53 -3.25
C THR A 50 11.54 9.11 -4.49
N PRO A 51 12.15 10.09 -5.20
CA PRO A 51 11.64 10.53 -6.49
C PRO A 51 11.45 9.39 -7.50
N LEU A 52 12.33 8.37 -7.47
CA LEU A 52 12.20 7.17 -8.29
C LEU A 52 10.98 6.33 -7.88
N GLY A 53 10.75 6.16 -6.58
CA GLY A 53 9.57 5.46 -6.06
C GLY A 53 8.26 6.13 -6.42
N VAL A 54 8.19 7.46 -6.34
CA VAL A 54 7.00 8.24 -6.75
C VAL A 54 6.70 8.06 -8.23
N GLY A 55 7.73 8.02 -9.07
CA GLY A 55 7.60 7.83 -10.52
C GLY A 55 7.45 6.37 -10.97
N TYR A 56 7.50 5.40 -10.06
CA TYR A 56 7.47 3.98 -10.41
C TYR A 56 6.03 3.52 -10.68
N ASP A 57 5.65 3.47 -11.96
CA ASP A 57 4.36 2.94 -12.36
C ASP A 57 4.33 1.41 -12.26
N THR A 58 3.48 0.89 -11.39
CA THR A 58 3.26 -0.55 -11.20
C THR A 58 2.19 -1.11 -12.13
N GLY A 59 1.38 -0.25 -12.77
CA GLY A 59 0.16 -0.64 -13.49
C GLY A 59 -0.99 -1.10 -12.58
N LEU A 60 -0.80 -1.12 -11.25
CA LEU A 60 -1.78 -1.66 -10.30
C LEU A 60 -2.70 -0.61 -9.68
N ARG A 61 -2.41 0.69 -9.88
CA ARG A 61 -3.12 1.80 -9.22
C ARG A 61 -4.64 1.64 -9.29
N ASN A 62 -5.19 1.45 -10.48
CA ASN A 62 -6.64 1.37 -10.68
C ASN A 62 -7.24 0.01 -10.27
N ALA A 63 -6.41 -1.00 -10.04
CA ALA A 63 -6.84 -2.32 -9.59
C ALA A 63 -6.98 -2.41 -8.07
N ILE A 64 -6.14 -1.68 -7.32
CA ILE A 64 -6.03 -1.82 -5.85
C ILE A 64 -6.40 -0.56 -5.07
N LEU A 65 -6.39 0.62 -5.70
CA LEU A 65 -6.86 1.86 -5.07
C LEU A 65 -8.32 2.06 -5.44
N HIS A 66 -9.18 2.01 -4.44
CA HIS A 66 -10.58 2.34 -4.58
C HIS A 66 -10.83 3.68 -3.90
N VAL A 67 -11.55 4.59 -4.56
CA VAL A 67 -12.03 5.81 -3.89
C VAL A 67 -12.91 5.35 -2.74
N GLY A 68 -12.60 5.78 -1.52
CA GLY A 68 -13.47 5.51 -0.39
C GLY A 68 -14.84 6.05 -0.71
N GLY A 69 -15.88 5.21 -0.62
CA GLY A 69 -17.25 5.67 -0.79
C GLY A 69 -17.56 6.72 0.27
N GLY A 70 -17.30 7.97 -0.05
CA GLY A 70 -17.78 9.13 0.68
C GLY A 70 -19.22 9.36 0.28
N HIS A 71 -20.09 9.42 1.29
CA HIS A 71 -21.29 10.23 1.25
C HIS A 71 -20.94 11.68 0.87
#